data_AF-A0A959RP39-F1
#
_entry.id   AF-A0A959RP39-F1
#
_cell.length_a   1.000
_cell.length_b   1.000
_cell.length_c   1.000
_cell.angle_alpha   90.00
_cell.angle_beta   90.00
_cell.angle_gamma   90.00
#
_symmetry.space_group_name_H-M   'P 1'
#
loop_
_entity.id
_entity.type
_entity.pdbx_description
1 polymer ?
#
loop_
_entity_poly.entity_id
_entity_poly.type
_entity_poly.pdbx_seq_one_letter_code
_entity_poly.pdbx_strand_id
1 'polypeptide(L)'
;PYVSNDITDHATKPFLLLQHNWFKMMEFFQNDMLDYYVNENNMPIYKVSFQYQADKEENKAALNFHLTQQEENEIMQSVNSQHNLQSFRRLENIFLKENPPVPLTPVETRKNFFPLW
;
A
#
# COMPACT_ATOMS: atom_id res chain seq x y z
N PRO A 1 45.79 -22.35 -15.79
CA PRO A 1 44.45 -22.78 -15.33
C PRO A 1 43.67 -21.56 -14.80
N TYR A 2 42.59 -21.18 -15.49
CA TYR A 2 41.89 -19.92 -15.29
C TYR A 2 41.28 -19.83 -13.88
N VAL A 3 41.63 -18.76 -13.17
CA VAL A 3 41.08 -18.35 -11.88
C VAL A 3 39.65 -17.88 -12.12
N SER A 4 38.67 -18.71 -11.80
CA SER A 4 37.25 -18.40 -11.94
C SER A 4 36.46 -18.90 -10.72
N ASN A 5 36.94 -18.61 -9.51
CA ASN A 5 36.22 -18.91 -8.27
C ASN A 5 35.69 -17.67 -7.52
N ASP A 6 36.10 -16.44 -7.86
CA ASP A 6 35.77 -15.28 -7.01
C ASP A 6 34.61 -14.41 -7.54
N ILE A 7 34.43 -14.27 -8.86
CA ILE A 7 33.42 -13.35 -9.42
C ILE A 7 32.00 -13.89 -9.24
N THR A 8 31.80 -15.19 -9.48
CA THR A 8 30.49 -15.85 -9.31
C THR A 8 30.08 -15.88 -7.83
N ASP A 9 31.03 -16.10 -6.93
CA ASP A 9 30.82 -16.08 -5.47
C ASP A 9 30.45 -14.68 -4.95
N HIS A 10 31.06 -13.62 -5.50
CA HIS A 10 30.79 -12.24 -5.14
C HIS A 10 29.44 -11.71 -5.65
N ALA A 11 28.89 -12.28 -6.73
CA ALA A 11 27.57 -11.90 -7.25
C ALA A 11 26.42 -12.70 -6.62
N THR A 12 26.65 -13.99 -6.32
CA THR A 12 25.61 -14.90 -5.81
C THR A 12 25.29 -14.67 -4.33
N LYS A 13 26.29 -14.40 -3.49
CA LYS A 13 26.09 -14.11 -2.06
C LYS A 13 25.16 -12.91 -1.79
N PRO A 14 25.38 -11.72 -2.37
CA PRO A 14 24.46 -10.59 -2.18
C PRO A 14 23.08 -10.85 -2.80
N PHE A 15 22.98 -11.58 -3.91
CA PHE A 15 21.69 -11.93 -4.50
C PHE A 15 20.86 -12.85 -3.58
N LEU A 16 21.47 -13.87 -2.98
CA LEU A 16 20.79 -14.75 -2.02
C LEU A 16 20.40 -14.01 -0.74
N LEU A 17 21.27 -13.11 -0.25
CA LEU A 17 20.97 -12.26 0.90
C LEU A 17 19.82 -11.29 0.62
N LEU A 18 19.76 -10.72 -0.58
CA LEU A 18 18.63 -9.91 -1.04
C LEU A 18 17.37 -10.78 -1.13
N GLN A 19 17.43 -11.95 -1.75
CA GLN A 19 16.28 -12.86 -1.88
C GLN A 19 15.64 -13.16 -0.51
N HIS A 20 16.47 -13.38 0.51
CA HIS A 20 16.02 -13.69 1.86
C HIS A 20 15.56 -12.46 2.66
N ASN A 21 16.18 -11.29 2.45
CA ASN A 21 15.92 -10.09 3.26
C ASN A 21 15.14 -8.99 2.53
N TRP A 22 14.68 -9.22 1.30
CA TRP A 22 14.02 -8.20 0.49
C TRP A 22 12.79 -7.61 1.16
N PHE A 23 11.99 -8.44 1.84
CA PHE A 23 10.85 -7.95 2.62
C PHE A 23 11.28 -6.91 3.67
N LYS A 24 12.38 -7.17 4.38
CA LYS A 24 12.93 -6.24 5.38
C LYS A 24 13.47 -4.98 4.72
N MET A 25 14.09 -5.09 3.55
CA MET A 25 14.54 -3.91 2.78
C MET A 25 13.36 -3.05 2.33
N MET A 26 12.28 -3.67 1.85
CA MET A 26 11.05 -2.96 1.46
C MET A 26 10.40 -2.26 2.65
N GLU A 27 10.35 -2.91 3.81
CA GLU A 27 9.85 -2.30 5.04
C GLU A 27 10.73 -1.12 5.48
N PHE A 28 12.05 -1.29 5.45
CA PHE A 28 13.02 -0.24 5.77
C PHE A 28 12.84 0.98 4.85
N PHE A 29 12.77 0.79 3.53
CA PHE A 29 12.55 1.89 2.58
C PHE A 29 11.23 2.62 2.80
N GLN A 30 10.15 1.89 3.11
CA GLN A 30 8.85 2.51 3.40
C GLN A 30 8.87 3.34 4.69
N ASN A 31 9.58 2.88 5.72
CA ASN A 31 9.70 3.60 6.99
C ASN A 31 10.59 4.84 6.84
N ASP A 32 11.72 4.73 6.13
CA ASP A 32 12.61 5.88 5.87
C ASP A 32 11.88 7.01 5.13
N MET A 33 11.09 6.66 4.11
CA MET A 33 10.25 7.63 3.40
C MET A 33 9.21 8.27 4.33
N LEU A 34 8.58 7.48 5.20
CA LEU A 34 7.59 8.01 6.16
C LEU A 34 8.25 8.96 7.16
N ASP A 35 9.43 8.60 7.68
CA ASP A 35 10.20 9.41 8.61
C ASP A 35 10.62 10.75 7.96
N TYR A 36 11.05 10.72 6.70
CA TYR A 36 11.31 11.92 5.92
C TYR A 36 10.08 12.86 5.89
N TYR A 37 8.93 12.31 5.54
CA TYR A 37 7.72 13.12 5.41
C TYR A 37 7.21 13.66 6.76
N VAL A 38 7.32 12.89 7.84
CA VAL A 38 6.89 13.30 9.19
C VAL A 38 7.80 14.38 9.77
N ASN A 39 9.11 14.33 9.50
CA ASN A 39 10.08 15.25 10.11
C ASN A 39 10.17 16.60 9.38
N GLU A 40 9.88 16.66 8.08
CA GLU A 40 10.02 17.89 7.28
C GLU A 40 8.70 18.66 7.01
N ASN A 41 7.53 18.07 7.30
CA ASN A 41 6.24 18.69 6.98
C ASN A 41 5.35 18.89 8.22
N ASN A 42 4.79 20.11 8.37
CA ASN A 42 3.74 20.41 9.35
C ASN A 42 2.35 19.87 8.97
N MET A 43 2.25 18.99 7.97
CA MET A 43 0.99 18.43 7.49
C MET A 43 0.69 17.09 8.16
N PRO A 44 -0.58 16.77 8.48
CA PRO A 44 -0.93 15.49 9.06
C PRO A 44 -0.73 14.36 8.04
N ILE A 45 0.12 13.39 8.38
CA ILE A 45 0.40 12.22 7.54
C ILE A 45 -0.24 10.99 8.18
N TYR A 46 -1.03 10.26 7.40
CA TYR A 46 -1.74 9.09 7.87
C TYR A 46 -1.26 7.84 7.15
N LYS A 47 -0.71 6.87 7.90
CA LYS A 47 -0.37 5.53 7.38
C LYS A 47 -1.61 4.64 7.38
N VAL A 48 -1.99 4.15 6.21
CA VAL A 48 -3.02 3.11 6.02
C VAL A 48 -2.38 1.96 5.25
N SER A 49 -2.43 0.75 5.82
CA SER A 49 -1.77 -0.43 5.26
C SER A 49 -2.79 -1.46 4.82
N PHE A 50 -2.60 -1.99 3.61
CA PHE A 50 -3.33 -3.12 3.08
C PHE A 50 -2.37 -4.31 3.04
N GLN A 51 -2.83 -5.45 3.54
CA GLN A 51 -2.00 -6.64 3.63
C GLN A 51 -2.66 -7.82 2.95
N TYR A 52 -1.82 -8.60 2.28
CA TYR A 52 -2.12 -9.95 1.86
C TYR A 52 -1.64 -10.89 2.96
N GLN A 53 -2.52 -11.78 3.43
CA GLN A 53 -2.16 -12.84 4.37
C GLN A 53 -2.58 -14.16 3.73
N ALA A 54 -1.61 -14.94 3.28
CA ALA A 54 -1.86 -16.30 2.82
C ALA A 54 -2.27 -17.17 4.01
N ASP A 55 -3.29 -18.02 3.85
CA ASP A 55 -3.79 -18.92 4.90
C ASP A 55 -2.81 -20.04 5.27
N LYS A 56 -1.75 -20.24 4.46
CA LYS A 56 -0.73 -21.26 4.70
C LYS A 56 0.58 -20.60 5.11
N GLU A 57 1.08 -20.95 6.29
CA GLU A 57 2.43 -20.62 6.79
C GLU A 57 3.56 -21.31 5.99
N GLU A 58 3.37 -21.62 4.71
CA GLU A 58 4.42 -22.23 3.92
C GLU A 58 5.34 -21.16 3.35
N ASN A 59 6.46 -20.99 4.07
CA ASN A 59 7.66 -20.28 3.69
C ASN A 59 7.53 -18.77 3.56
N LYS A 60 7.67 -18.13 4.72
CA LYS A 60 8.23 -16.77 4.82
C LYS A 60 9.45 -16.65 3.90
N ALA A 61 9.26 -15.93 2.80
CA ALA A 61 10.27 -15.16 2.09
C ALA A 61 11.45 -15.94 1.48
N ALA A 62 11.17 -16.81 0.52
CA ALA A 62 11.92 -16.73 -0.72
C ALA A 62 11.09 -15.88 -1.68
N LEU A 63 11.67 -14.78 -2.14
CA LEU A 63 11.15 -13.89 -3.17
C LEU A 63 10.67 -14.66 -4.41
N ASN A 64 9.42 -15.13 -4.39
CA ASN A 64 8.72 -15.50 -5.60
C ASN A 64 8.27 -14.18 -6.23
N PHE A 65 9.15 -13.58 -7.05
CA PHE A 65 8.80 -12.42 -7.88
C PHE A 65 7.71 -12.76 -8.92
N HIS A 66 7.40 -14.05 -9.05
CA HIS A 66 6.34 -14.56 -9.88
C HIS A 66 5.20 -15.04 -8.98
N LEU A 67 4.05 -14.38 -9.10
CA LEU A 67 2.83 -14.84 -8.47
C LEU A 67 2.31 -16.04 -9.25
N THR A 68 1.95 -17.09 -8.54
CA THR A 68 1.12 -18.15 -9.12
C THR A 68 -0.29 -17.61 -9.36
N GLN A 69 -1.00 -18.19 -10.32
CA GLN A 69 -2.40 -17.80 -10.58
C GLN A 69 -3.31 -17.98 -9.34
N GLN A 70 -2.95 -18.89 -8.44
CA GLN A 70 -3.63 -19.04 -7.16
C GLN A 70 -3.35 -17.84 -6.24
N GLU A 71 -2.09 -17.47 -6.05
CA GLU A 71 -1.70 -16.30 -5.23
C GLU A 71 -2.31 -15.01 -5.79
N GLU A 72 -2.37 -14.84 -7.11
CA GLU A 72 -3.07 -13.70 -7.74
C GLU A 72 -4.55 -13.65 -7.33
N ASN A 73 -5.25 -14.79 -7.40
CA ASN A 73 -6.65 -14.88 -6.99
C ASN A 73 -6.83 -14.61 -5.49
N GLU A 74 -5.93 -15.12 -4.65
CA GLU A 74 -5.96 -14.89 -3.20
C GLU A 74 -5.67 -13.41 -2.86
N ILE A 75 -4.75 -12.75 -3.57
CA ILE A 75 -4.51 -11.30 -3.46
C ILE A 75 -5.77 -10.52 -3.83
N MET A 76 -6.44 -10.85 -4.93
CA MET A 76 -7.70 -10.20 -5.32
C MET A 76 -8.79 -10.36 -4.24
N GLN A 77 -8.89 -11.55 -3.64
CA GLN A 77 -9.85 -11.81 -2.57
C GLN A 77 -9.48 -11.09 -1.27
N SER A 78 -8.18 -10.89 -1.01
CA SER A 78 -7.67 -10.26 0.21
C SER A 78 -8.15 -8.81 0.39
N VAL A 79 -8.57 -8.13 -0.68
CA VAL A 79 -9.21 -6.82 -0.63
C VAL A 79 -10.42 -6.83 0.32
N ASN A 80 -11.15 -7.96 0.38
CA ASN A 80 -12.31 -8.14 1.25
C ASN A 80 -11.97 -8.79 2.61
N SER A 81 -10.68 -8.95 2.93
CA SER A 81 -10.26 -9.44 4.25
C SER A 81 -10.69 -8.47 5.35
N GLN A 82 -10.94 -9.00 6.54
CA GLN A 82 -11.35 -8.18 7.68
C GLN A 82 -10.36 -7.05 7.98
N HIS A 83 -9.06 -7.33 7.86
CA HIS A 83 -8.02 -6.31 8.03
C HIS A 83 -8.14 -5.19 6.97
N ASN A 84 -8.26 -5.55 5.69
CA ASN A 84 -8.32 -4.54 4.62
C ASN A 84 -9.62 -3.75 4.65
N LEU A 85 -10.74 -4.36 5.03
CA LEU A 85 -12.01 -3.66 5.28
C LEU A 85 -11.87 -2.62 6.41
N GLN A 86 -11.13 -2.94 7.48
CA GLN A 86 -10.84 -1.96 8.54
C GLN A 86 -9.95 -0.81 8.02
N SER A 87 -8.96 -1.12 7.19
CA SER A 87 -8.13 -0.11 6.52
C SER A 87 -8.93 0.80 5.60
N PHE A 88 -9.88 0.27 4.83
CA PHE A 88 -10.81 1.08 4.02
C PHE A 88 -11.65 2.01 4.89
N ARG A 89 -12.24 1.52 5.98
CA ARG A 89 -13.00 2.38 6.91
C ARG A 89 -12.14 3.48 7.51
N ARG A 90 -10.90 3.17 7.87
CA ARG A 90 -9.94 4.17 8.36
C ARG A 90 -9.67 5.24 7.31
N LEU A 91 -9.46 4.83 6.06
CA LEU A 91 -9.23 5.73 4.94
C LEU A 91 -10.45 6.64 4.69
N GLU A 92 -11.66 6.10 4.66
CA GLU A 92 -12.91 6.88 4.55
C GLU A 92 -13.03 7.92 5.67
N ASN A 93 -12.77 7.52 6.92
CA ASN A 93 -12.84 8.44 8.06
C ASN A 93 -11.83 9.58 7.96
N ILE A 94 -10.63 9.33 7.43
CA ILE A 94 -9.63 10.38 7.19
C ILE A 94 -10.16 11.36 6.14
N PHE A 95 -10.67 10.87 5.00
CA PHE A 95 -11.21 11.73 3.95
C PHE A 95 -12.42 12.56 4.40
N LEU A 96 -13.35 11.96 5.15
CA LEU A 96 -14.53 12.66 5.67
C LEU A 96 -14.19 13.70 6.75
N LYS A 97 -13.10 13.49 7.50
CA LYS A 97 -12.61 14.46 8.49
C LYS A 97 -12.00 15.68 7.82
N GLU A 98 -11.22 15.49 6.76
CA GLU A 98 -10.54 16.56 6.03
C GLU A 98 -11.47 17.28 5.03
N ASN A 99 -12.46 16.59 4.48
CA ASN A 99 -13.52 17.16 3.63
C ASN A 99 -14.89 16.65 4.10
N PRO A 100 -15.48 17.28 5.13
CA PRO A 100 -16.83 16.92 5.54
C PRO A 100 -17.78 17.14 4.36
N PRO A 101 -18.72 16.21 4.08
CA PRO A 101 -19.70 16.41 3.03
C PRO A 101 -20.43 17.72 3.28
N VAL A 102 -20.41 18.62 2.28
CA VAL A 102 -21.18 19.86 2.33
C VAL A 102 -22.64 19.45 2.59
N PRO A 103 -23.29 19.98 3.65
CA PRO A 103 -24.69 19.69 3.89
C PRO A 103 -25.45 19.99 2.61
N LEU A 104 -26.24 19.03 2.13
CA LEU A 104 -27.10 19.24 0.98
C LEU A 104 -28.01 20.42 1.33
N THR A 105 -27.69 21.61 0.82
CA THR A 105 -28.58 22.75 0.93
C THR A 105 -29.86 22.33 0.22
N PRO A 106 -31.05 22.54 0.82
CA PRO A 106 -32.30 22.31 0.12
C PRO A 106 -32.20 23.03 -1.22
N VAL A 107 -32.42 22.29 -2.31
CA VAL A 107 -32.49 22.87 -3.65
C VAL A 107 -33.61 23.88 -3.61
N GLU A 108 -33.26 25.17 -3.43
CA GLU A 108 -34.23 26.25 -3.60
C GLU A 108 -34.73 26.11 -5.04
N THR A 109 -35.96 25.65 -5.14
CA THR A 109 -36.68 25.57 -6.40
C THR A 109 -36.70 26.99 -6.92
N ARG A 110 -35.87 27.30 -7.92
CA ARG A 110 -35.89 28.61 -8.58
C ARG A 110 -37.31 28.81 -9.09
N LYS A 111 -38.12 29.57 -8.35
CA LYS A 111 -39.37 30.10 -8.85
C LYS A 111 -38.98 31.05 -9.97
N ASN A 112 -39.27 30.59 -11.18
CA ASN A 112 -39.33 31.35 -12.43
C ASN A 112 -39.41 32.86 -12.21
N PHE A 113 -38.30 33.56 -12.45
CA PHE A 113 -38.30 34.99 -12.74
C PHE A 113 -37.91 35.13 -14.21
N PHE A 114 -38.89 34.97 -15.09
CA PHE A 114 -38.83 35.57 -16.42
C PHE A 114 -39.36 37.00 -16.26
N PRO A 115 -38.56 38.05 -16.54
CA PRO A 115 -39.14 39.36 -16.74
C PRO A 115 -39.86 39.32 -18.10
N LEU A 116 -41.18 39.39 -18.07
CA LEU A 116 -41.90 39.98 -19.20
C LEU A 116 -41.51 41.45 -19.18
N TRP A 117 -40.68 41.89 -20.14
CA TRP A 117 -40.76 43.10 -20.98
C TRP A 117 -39.49 43.15 -21.85
#